data_AF-A0A949E664-F1
#
_entry.id   AF-A0A949E664-F1
#
_cell.length_a   1.000
_cell.length_b   1.000
_cell.length_c   1.000
_cell.angle_alpha   90.00
_cell.angle_beta   90.00
_cell.angle_gamma   90.00
#
_symmetry.space_group_name_H-M   'P 1'
#
loop_
_entity.id
_entity.type
_entity.pdbx_description
1 polymer ?
#
loop_
_entity_poly.entity_id
_entity_poly.type
_entity_poly.pdbx_seq_one_letter_code
_entity_poly.pdbx_strand_id
1 'polypeptide(L)'
;MKIVTRAVAINNLKKHIGQDLRKLALEYGITTYETGKQNKGWKGLILERLAGLQTNVSKAPNGLSYELKSVSFREVKGKLVPKETMAITMINPEELKKHSFFESHCWTKLKSIVFCAVMWYGQNSESGELLKVASLDFTQDDELIKEIETDYEFIRNKLITQGFEALTGADGKWIQARTKGPGHGSVSRAFYARTILVKKIFEAAS
;
A
#
# COMPACT_ATOMS: atom_id res chain seq x y z
N MET A 1 -10.00 -13.47 -17.36
CA MET A 1 -9.43 -12.95 -16.10
C MET A 1 -10.28 -13.50 -14.95
N LYS A 2 -9.70 -14.28 -14.03
CA LYS A 2 -10.47 -14.81 -12.90
C LYS A 2 -10.83 -13.64 -11.98
N ILE A 3 -12.11 -13.33 -11.90
CA ILE A 3 -12.61 -12.31 -10.98
C ILE A 3 -12.56 -12.89 -9.57
N VAL A 4 -11.81 -12.25 -8.69
CA VAL A 4 -11.74 -12.61 -7.27
C VAL A 4 -12.53 -11.58 -6.48
N THR A 5 -13.54 -12.02 -5.75
CA THR A 5 -14.28 -11.14 -4.84
C THR A 5 -13.44 -10.88 -3.59
N ARG A 6 -13.69 -9.75 -2.94
CA ARG A 6 -13.02 -9.38 -1.69
C ARG A 6 -13.14 -10.47 -0.62
N ALA A 7 -14.33 -11.05 -0.45
CA ALA A 7 -14.56 -12.13 0.51
C ALA A 7 -13.70 -13.37 0.20
N VAL A 8 -13.61 -13.77 -1.07
CA VAL A 8 -12.76 -14.89 -1.49
C VAL A 8 -11.29 -14.58 -1.24
N ALA A 9 -10.82 -13.37 -1.57
CA ALA A 9 -9.44 -12.96 -1.33
C ALA A 9 -9.08 -13.03 0.16
N ILE A 10 -9.93 -12.47 1.03
CA ILE A 10 -9.72 -12.52 2.49
C ILE A 10 -9.69 -13.96 2.99
N ASN A 11 -10.65 -14.79 2.57
CA ASN A 11 -10.73 -16.19 2.99
C ASN A 11 -9.50 -17.00 2.54
N ASN A 12 -8.97 -16.72 1.35
CA ASN A 12 -7.75 -17.38 0.90
C ASN A 12 -6.53 -16.90 1.70
N LEU A 13 -6.36 -15.59 1.85
CA LEU A 13 -5.22 -15.01 2.57
C LEU A 13 -5.18 -15.42 4.05
N LYS A 14 -6.33 -15.50 4.72
CA LYS A 14 -6.40 -15.90 6.14
C LYS A 14 -5.85 -17.31 6.42
N LYS A 15 -5.88 -18.21 5.43
CA LYS A 15 -5.31 -19.57 5.55
C LYS A 15 -3.79 -19.56 5.71
N HIS A 16 -3.14 -18.44 5.35
CA HIS A 16 -1.70 -18.29 5.36
C HIS A 16 -1.18 -17.42 6.52
N ILE A 17 -2.05 -17.00 7.45
CA ILE A 17 -1.60 -16.30 8.66
C ILE A 17 -0.68 -17.22 9.45
N GLY A 18 0.44 -16.69 9.94
CA GLY A 18 1.51 -17.42 10.63
C GLY A 18 2.46 -18.18 9.70
N GLN A 19 2.23 -18.19 8.39
CA GLN A 19 3.12 -18.88 7.44
C GLN A 19 4.21 -17.96 6.92
N ASP A 20 5.34 -18.57 6.53
CA ASP A 20 6.46 -17.87 5.89
C ASP A 20 6.16 -17.61 4.41
N LEU A 21 5.86 -16.34 4.09
CA LEU A 21 5.59 -15.89 2.73
C LEU A 21 6.78 -16.04 1.81
N ARG A 22 8.03 -16.06 2.30
CA ARG A 22 9.19 -16.22 1.41
C ARG A 22 9.28 -17.64 0.90
N LYS A 23 9.03 -18.64 1.78
CA LYS A 23 8.95 -20.04 1.36
C LYS A 23 7.89 -20.23 0.29
N LEU A 24 6.69 -19.69 0.54
CA LEU A 24 5.59 -19.70 -0.44
C LEU A 24 5.98 -18.97 -1.73
N ALA A 25 6.65 -17.81 -1.65
CA ALA A 25 7.10 -17.08 -2.84
C ALA A 25 8.02 -17.94 -3.73
N LEU A 26 8.97 -18.67 -3.13
CA LEU A 26 9.86 -19.57 -3.86
C LEU A 26 9.11 -20.74 -4.49
N GLU A 27 8.16 -21.35 -3.77
CA GLU A 27 7.29 -22.43 -4.31
C GLU A 27 6.47 -21.97 -5.52
N TYR A 28 6.08 -20.69 -5.56
CA TYR A 28 5.35 -20.07 -6.66
C TYR A 28 6.27 -19.46 -7.74
N GLY A 29 7.59 -19.66 -7.66
CA GLY A 29 8.56 -19.14 -8.63
C GLY A 29 8.72 -17.61 -8.60
N ILE A 30 8.38 -16.96 -7.49
CA ILE A 30 8.55 -15.52 -7.32
C ILE A 30 9.95 -15.22 -6.80
N THR A 31 10.73 -14.48 -7.60
CA THR A 31 12.06 -14.01 -7.20
C THR A 31 11.98 -13.08 -6.00
N THR A 32 12.55 -13.50 -4.86
CA THR A 32 12.63 -12.68 -3.64
C THR A 32 13.96 -11.93 -3.53
N TYR A 33 15.01 -12.46 -4.16
CA TYR A 33 16.36 -11.92 -4.19
C TYR A 33 17.06 -12.35 -5.47
N GLU A 34 17.76 -11.43 -6.11
CA GLU A 34 18.53 -11.71 -7.33
C GLU A 34 19.73 -10.77 -7.40
N THR A 35 20.89 -11.27 -7.83
CA THR A 35 22.11 -10.47 -8.10
C THR A 35 22.51 -9.46 -7.01
N GLY A 36 22.41 -9.87 -5.74
CA GLY A 36 22.80 -9.00 -4.62
C GLY A 36 21.71 -8.01 -4.16
N LYS A 37 20.52 -8.04 -4.79
CA LYS A 37 19.44 -7.08 -4.56
C LYS A 37 18.14 -7.80 -4.20
N GLN A 38 17.55 -7.41 -3.08
CA GLN A 38 16.22 -7.89 -2.70
C GLN A 38 15.15 -7.29 -3.62
N ASN A 39 14.23 -8.14 -4.10
CA ASN A 39 13.05 -7.69 -4.83
C ASN A 39 12.09 -7.03 -3.84
N LYS A 40 12.03 -5.70 -3.81
CA LYS A 40 11.18 -4.96 -2.85
C LYS A 40 9.68 -5.28 -2.97
N GLY A 41 9.23 -5.81 -4.12
CA GLY A 41 7.83 -6.12 -4.40
C GLY A 41 7.39 -7.56 -4.11
N TRP A 42 8.31 -8.48 -3.74
CA TRP A 42 7.99 -9.91 -3.68
C TRP A 42 6.83 -10.25 -2.75
N LYS A 43 6.70 -9.54 -1.61
CA LYS A 43 5.61 -9.75 -0.64
C LYS A 43 4.24 -9.46 -1.25
N GLY A 44 4.12 -8.38 -2.01
CA GLY A 44 2.88 -8.04 -2.70
C GLY A 44 2.52 -9.10 -3.74
N LEU A 45 3.51 -9.53 -4.53
CA LEU A 45 3.30 -10.55 -5.58
C LEU A 45 2.82 -11.89 -5.03
N ILE A 46 3.42 -12.38 -3.94
CA ILE A 46 2.96 -13.64 -3.34
C ILE A 46 1.57 -13.47 -2.73
N LEU A 47 1.27 -12.35 -2.06
CA LEU A 47 -0.06 -12.11 -1.52
C LEU A 47 -1.13 -12.00 -2.62
N GLU A 48 -0.81 -11.43 -3.79
CA GLU A 48 -1.71 -11.47 -4.95
C GLU A 48 -2.00 -12.90 -5.39
N ARG A 49 -0.97 -13.74 -5.51
CA ARG A 49 -1.13 -15.18 -5.84
C ARG A 49 -1.99 -15.90 -4.81
N LEU A 50 -1.70 -15.72 -3.53
CA LEU A 50 -2.43 -16.35 -2.43
C LEU A 50 -3.88 -15.86 -2.35
N ALA A 51 -4.16 -14.61 -2.69
CA ALA A 51 -5.53 -14.10 -2.82
C ALA A 51 -6.31 -14.77 -3.96
N GLY A 52 -5.63 -15.43 -4.91
CA GLY A 52 -6.21 -16.04 -6.11
C GLY A 52 -6.16 -15.13 -7.34
N LEU A 53 -5.42 -14.01 -7.27
CA LEU A 53 -5.26 -13.06 -8.36
C LEU A 53 -4.18 -13.53 -9.34
N GLN A 54 -4.37 -13.19 -10.61
CA GLN A 54 -3.26 -13.17 -11.54
C GLN A 54 -2.42 -11.93 -11.25
N THR A 55 -1.10 -12.09 -11.05
CA THR A 55 -0.17 -10.96 -10.95
C THR A 55 -0.34 -10.09 -12.20
N ASN A 56 -0.73 -8.84 -12.00
CA ASN A 56 -0.88 -7.88 -13.10
C ASN A 56 -0.38 -6.52 -12.61
N VAL A 57 0.36 -5.82 -13.48
CA VAL A 57 0.87 -4.46 -13.29
C VAL A 57 -0.17 -3.36 -13.58
N SER A 58 -1.45 -3.71 -13.72
CA SER A 58 -2.53 -2.76 -14.01
C SER A 58 -2.70 -1.70 -12.91
N LYS A 59 -3.06 -0.48 -13.34
CA LYS A 59 -3.43 0.63 -12.43
C LYS A 59 -4.78 0.40 -11.74
N ALA A 60 -5.64 -0.45 -12.30
CA ALA A 60 -6.94 -0.78 -11.74
C ALA A 60 -6.81 -1.40 -10.32
N PRO A 61 -7.86 -1.34 -9.48
CA PRO A 61 -7.89 -2.14 -8.26
C PRO A 61 -7.60 -3.61 -8.54
N ASN A 62 -6.97 -4.31 -7.59
CA ASN A 62 -6.58 -5.72 -7.78
C ASN A 62 -7.78 -6.61 -8.13
N GLY A 63 -8.93 -6.39 -7.48
CA GLY A 63 -10.22 -7.04 -7.78
C GLY A 63 -11.29 -6.06 -8.26
N LEU A 64 -12.54 -6.53 -8.38
CA LEU A 64 -13.66 -5.67 -8.84
C LEU A 64 -13.92 -4.46 -7.93
N SER A 65 -13.58 -4.54 -6.63
CA SER A 65 -14.03 -3.56 -5.63
C SER A 65 -13.05 -3.25 -4.50
N TYR A 66 -11.81 -3.78 -4.53
CA TYR A 66 -10.86 -3.62 -3.42
C TYR A 66 -9.41 -3.50 -3.90
N GLU A 67 -8.59 -2.89 -3.06
CA GLU A 67 -7.15 -2.80 -3.22
C GLU A 67 -6.43 -3.70 -2.22
N LEU A 68 -5.51 -4.55 -2.68
CA LEU A 68 -4.67 -5.37 -1.81
C LEU A 68 -3.41 -4.59 -1.45
N LYS A 69 -3.18 -4.34 -0.15
CA LYS A 69 -1.98 -3.66 0.33
C LYS A 69 -1.28 -4.50 1.38
N SER A 70 0.04 -4.64 1.24
CA SER A 70 0.90 -5.24 2.25
C SER A 70 1.85 -4.20 2.84
N VAL A 71 2.07 -4.24 4.15
CA VAL A 71 3.07 -3.40 4.82
C VAL A 71 3.90 -4.24 5.78
N SER A 72 5.21 -3.99 5.79
CA SER A 72 6.11 -4.64 6.73
C SER A 72 5.97 -4.02 8.14
N PHE A 73 5.90 -4.85 9.17
CA PHE A 73 5.86 -4.47 10.59
C PHE A 73 7.11 -4.98 11.30
N ARG A 74 7.52 -4.27 12.35
CA ARG A 74 8.59 -4.73 13.26
C ARG A 74 8.12 -4.59 14.69
N GLU A 75 8.75 -5.33 15.59
CA GLU A 75 8.53 -5.16 17.01
C GLU A 75 9.41 -4.04 17.58
N VAL A 76 8.82 -3.18 18.38
CA VAL A 76 9.52 -2.16 19.17
C VAL A 76 8.93 -2.18 20.58
N LYS A 77 9.73 -2.56 21.57
CA LYS A 77 9.32 -2.64 22.99
C LYS A 77 8.03 -3.46 23.18
N GLY A 78 7.95 -4.65 22.59
CA GLY A 78 6.77 -5.52 22.72
C GLY A 78 5.57 -5.13 21.85
N LYS A 79 5.68 -4.09 21.00
CA LYS A 79 4.58 -3.60 20.17
C LYS A 79 4.90 -3.67 18.69
N LEU A 80 3.97 -4.18 17.90
CA LEU A 80 4.05 -4.13 16.44
C LEU A 80 3.87 -2.70 15.96
N VAL A 81 4.84 -2.22 15.17
CA VAL A 81 4.79 -0.89 14.56
C VAL A 81 5.08 -0.99 13.06
N PRO A 82 4.43 -0.17 12.21
CA PRO A 82 4.75 -0.13 10.79
C PRO A 82 6.23 0.22 10.57
N LYS A 83 6.95 -0.61 9.82
CA LYS A 83 8.37 -0.38 9.48
C LYS A 83 8.51 0.68 8.40
N GLU A 84 7.49 0.82 7.57
CA GLU A 84 7.46 1.66 6.38
C GLU A 84 6.07 2.26 6.17
N THR A 85 6.03 3.32 5.38
CA THR A 85 4.82 3.90 4.79
C THR A 85 4.27 3.01 3.68
N MET A 86 2.98 3.12 3.38
CA MET A 86 2.32 2.32 2.35
C MET A 86 2.10 3.14 1.09
N ALA A 87 2.54 2.65 -0.07
CA ALA A 87 2.24 3.31 -1.35
C ALA A 87 0.75 3.17 -1.69
N ILE A 88 0.09 4.27 -2.04
CA ILE A 88 -1.32 4.31 -2.42
C ILE A 88 -1.42 4.21 -3.94
N THR A 89 -0.96 5.25 -4.64
CA THR A 89 -0.98 5.37 -6.11
C THR A 89 0.04 6.41 -6.61
N MET A 90 0.44 6.34 -7.88
CA MET A 90 1.27 7.37 -8.52
C MET A 90 0.51 8.70 -8.63
N ILE A 91 1.22 9.82 -8.53
CA ILE A 91 0.65 11.14 -8.81
C ILE A 91 0.78 11.42 -10.30
N ASN A 92 -0.35 11.59 -10.98
CA ASN A 92 -0.42 12.21 -12.29
C ASN A 92 -0.78 13.69 -12.10
N PRO A 93 0.06 14.65 -12.52
CA PRO A 93 -0.21 16.07 -12.32
C PRO A 93 -1.54 16.55 -12.91
N GLU A 94 -1.89 16.08 -14.10
CA GLU A 94 -3.11 16.52 -14.79
C GLU A 94 -4.37 15.99 -14.10
N GLU A 95 -4.34 14.72 -13.68
CA GLU A 95 -5.42 14.12 -12.90
C GLU A 95 -5.56 14.78 -11.52
N LEU A 96 -4.44 15.05 -10.84
CA LEU A 96 -4.45 15.70 -9.53
C LEU A 96 -5.01 17.12 -9.61
N LYS A 97 -4.70 17.90 -10.65
CA LYS A 97 -5.32 19.22 -10.86
C LYS A 97 -6.83 19.11 -11.08
N LYS A 98 -7.27 18.09 -11.81
CA LYS A 98 -8.65 17.98 -12.27
C LYS A 98 -9.64 17.47 -11.21
N HIS A 99 -9.22 16.50 -10.40
CA HIS A 99 -10.13 15.75 -9.53
C HIS A 99 -10.03 16.18 -8.07
N SER A 100 -11.19 16.33 -7.43
CA SER A 100 -11.27 16.43 -5.97
C SER A 100 -10.90 15.09 -5.32
N PHE A 101 -10.65 15.09 -4.01
CA PHE A 101 -10.27 13.86 -3.30
C PHE A 101 -11.22 12.68 -3.58
N PHE A 102 -12.54 12.85 -3.43
CA PHE A 102 -13.51 11.76 -3.60
C PHE A 102 -13.73 11.30 -5.05
N GLU A 103 -13.26 12.07 -6.03
CA GLU A 103 -13.26 11.67 -7.45
C GLU A 103 -11.92 11.05 -7.87
N SER A 104 -10.92 11.10 -6.99
CA SER A 104 -9.55 10.75 -7.33
C SER A 104 -9.29 9.24 -7.32
N HIS A 105 -8.23 8.86 -8.04
CA HIS A 105 -7.63 7.53 -7.91
C HIS A 105 -7.08 7.25 -6.51
N CYS A 106 -6.68 8.29 -5.76
CA CYS A 106 -6.21 8.14 -4.38
C CYS A 106 -7.35 7.59 -3.50
N TRP A 107 -8.52 8.23 -3.55
CA TRP A 107 -9.71 7.76 -2.85
C TRP A 107 -10.15 6.37 -3.31
N THR A 108 -10.17 6.12 -4.63
CA THR A 108 -10.53 4.81 -5.19
C THR A 108 -9.67 3.67 -4.62
N LYS A 109 -8.39 3.93 -4.34
CA LYS A 109 -7.45 2.97 -3.76
C LYS A 109 -7.53 2.87 -2.24
N LEU A 110 -8.08 3.88 -1.56
CA LEU A 110 -8.21 3.91 -0.10
C LEU A 110 -9.57 3.39 0.38
N LYS A 111 -10.66 3.65 -0.35
CA LYS A 111 -12.04 3.42 0.11
C LYS A 111 -12.36 1.98 0.50
N SER A 112 -11.68 0.99 -0.08
CA SER A 112 -11.84 -0.43 0.28
C SER A 112 -10.52 -1.17 0.13
N ILE A 113 -9.94 -1.56 1.26
CA ILE A 113 -8.62 -2.18 1.35
C ILE A 113 -8.74 -3.59 1.93
N VAL A 114 -7.99 -4.53 1.34
CA VAL A 114 -7.57 -5.76 2.03
C VAL A 114 -6.13 -5.54 2.48
N PHE A 115 -5.92 -5.48 3.79
CA PHE A 115 -4.66 -5.11 4.41
C PHE A 115 -3.95 -6.34 4.95
N CYS A 116 -2.68 -6.52 4.56
CA CYS A 116 -1.83 -7.60 5.02
C CYS A 116 -0.63 -7.04 5.80
N ALA A 117 -0.55 -7.36 7.09
CA ALA A 117 0.62 -7.05 7.91
C ALA A 117 1.63 -8.20 7.80
N VAL A 118 2.87 -7.89 7.42
CA VAL A 118 3.94 -8.90 7.25
C VAL A 118 5.07 -8.59 8.21
N MET A 119 5.57 -9.57 8.94
CA MET A 119 6.70 -9.38 9.85
C MET A 119 7.98 -9.07 9.08
N TRP A 120 8.77 -8.14 9.62
CA TRP A 120 10.08 -7.78 9.12
C TRP A 120 11.17 -8.32 10.05
N TYR A 121 11.94 -9.27 9.55
CA TYR A 121 13.04 -9.91 10.28
C TYR A 121 14.43 -9.40 9.88
N GLY A 122 14.52 -8.25 9.22
CA GLY A 122 15.79 -7.69 8.76
C GLY A 122 15.89 -7.49 7.26
N GLN A 123 16.93 -6.78 6.85
CA GLN A 123 17.29 -6.63 5.44
C GLN A 123 17.75 -7.99 4.90
N ASN A 124 17.32 -8.34 3.68
CA ASN A 124 17.62 -9.63 3.04
C ASN A 124 17.20 -10.86 3.87
N SER A 125 16.28 -10.68 4.82
CA SER A 125 15.82 -11.79 5.64
C SER A 125 15.25 -12.89 4.77
N GLU A 126 15.56 -14.11 5.20
CA GLU A 126 15.11 -15.36 4.61
C GLU A 126 13.69 -15.74 5.02
N SER A 127 13.00 -14.87 5.78
CA SER A 127 11.64 -15.11 6.26
C SER A 127 10.75 -13.87 6.11
N GLY A 128 9.44 -14.10 6.01
CA GLY A 128 8.43 -13.06 6.11
C GLY A 128 7.09 -13.62 6.52
N GLU A 129 6.77 -13.56 7.81
CA GLU A 129 5.53 -14.12 8.35
C GLU A 129 4.33 -13.22 8.04
N LEU A 130 3.23 -13.79 7.54
CA LEU A 130 1.96 -13.07 7.44
C LEU A 130 1.31 -13.00 8.82
N LEU A 131 1.36 -11.83 9.45
CA LEU A 131 0.83 -11.63 10.81
C LEU A 131 -0.68 -11.47 10.83
N LYS A 132 -1.21 -10.78 9.82
CA LYS A 132 -2.62 -10.37 9.84
C LYS A 132 -3.16 -10.14 8.44
N VAL A 133 -4.43 -10.50 8.26
CA VAL A 133 -5.25 -10.14 7.11
C VAL A 133 -6.51 -9.49 7.63
N ALA A 134 -6.73 -8.25 7.22
CA ALA A 134 -7.91 -7.50 7.58
C ALA A 134 -8.52 -6.82 6.37
N SER A 135 -9.71 -6.29 6.57
CA SER A 135 -10.35 -5.49 5.55
C SER A 135 -11.04 -4.28 6.13
N LEU A 136 -10.94 -3.18 5.41
CA LEU A 136 -11.40 -1.88 5.84
C LEU A 136 -12.15 -1.26 4.69
N ASP A 137 -13.33 -0.73 5.00
CA ASP A 137 -14.10 0.12 4.12
C ASP A 137 -14.19 1.48 4.79
N PHE A 138 -13.80 2.52 4.07
CA PHE A 138 -13.92 3.89 4.51
C PHE A 138 -15.12 4.53 3.83
N THR A 139 -15.80 5.38 4.59
CA THR A 139 -16.91 6.22 4.13
C THR A 139 -16.44 7.66 4.02
N GLN A 140 -17.17 8.49 3.28
CA GLN A 140 -16.82 9.91 3.13
C GLN A 140 -17.02 10.70 4.44
N ASP A 141 -17.87 10.20 5.34
CA ASP A 141 -18.21 10.87 6.59
C ASP A 141 -17.21 10.62 7.72
N ASP A 142 -16.33 9.62 7.57
CA ASP A 142 -15.29 9.28 8.54
C ASP A 142 -14.38 10.49 8.82
N GLU A 143 -14.20 10.85 10.09
CA GLU A 143 -13.36 11.99 10.49
C GLU A 143 -11.92 11.85 9.97
N LEU A 144 -11.37 10.64 10.04
CA LEU A 144 -10.04 10.34 9.48
C LEU A 144 -9.97 10.59 7.97
N ILE A 145 -11.05 10.33 7.25
CA ILE A 145 -11.10 10.53 5.79
C ILE A 145 -11.16 12.02 5.46
N LYS A 146 -11.88 12.83 6.23
CA LYS A 146 -11.87 14.30 6.08
C LYS A 146 -10.48 14.89 6.34
N GLU A 147 -9.73 14.33 7.29
CA GLU A 147 -8.33 14.73 7.47
C GLU A 147 -7.42 14.30 6.29
N ILE A 148 -7.66 13.13 5.69
CA ILE A 148 -6.91 12.67 4.51
C ILE A 148 -7.27 13.50 3.27
N GLU A 149 -8.54 13.89 3.12
CA GLU A 149 -8.99 14.83 2.10
C GLU A 149 -8.25 16.17 2.23
N THR A 150 -8.10 16.67 3.45
CA THR A 150 -7.37 17.93 3.73
C THR A 150 -5.92 17.84 3.25
N ASP A 151 -5.23 16.73 3.50
CA ASP A 151 -3.88 16.49 2.97
C ASP A 151 -3.84 16.42 1.44
N TYR A 152 -4.83 15.75 0.84
CA TYR A 152 -4.93 15.62 -0.62
C TYR A 152 -5.09 16.99 -1.26
N GLU A 153 -6.04 17.80 -0.78
CA GLU A 153 -6.30 19.14 -1.31
C GLU A 153 -5.13 20.09 -1.04
N PHE A 154 -4.43 19.94 0.09
CA PHE A 154 -3.17 20.66 0.33
C PHE A 154 -2.11 20.35 -0.74
N ILE A 155 -1.88 19.05 -1.02
CA ILE A 155 -0.93 18.60 -2.04
C ILE A 155 -1.37 19.05 -3.44
N ARG A 156 -2.66 18.97 -3.74
CA ARG A 156 -3.27 19.42 -5.00
C ARG A 156 -3.09 20.92 -5.20
N ASN A 157 -3.39 21.73 -4.19
CA ASN A 157 -3.23 23.18 -4.25
C ASN A 157 -1.76 23.57 -4.43
N LYS A 158 -0.85 22.89 -3.71
CA LYS A 158 0.59 23.10 -3.87
C LYS A 158 1.07 22.79 -5.29
N LEU A 159 0.59 21.70 -5.91
CA LEU A 159 0.84 21.41 -7.32
C LEU A 159 0.36 22.54 -8.23
N ILE A 160 -0.88 23.01 -8.05
CA ILE A 160 -1.50 24.04 -8.89
C ILE A 160 -0.74 25.37 -8.80
N THR A 161 -0.32 25.76 -7.60
CA THR A 161 0.24 27.09 -7.33
C THR A 161 1.77 27.16 -7.44
N GLN A 162 2.47 26.06 -7.16
CA GLN A 162 3.94 26.02 -7.08
C GLN A 162 4.58 25.04 -8.05
N GLY A 163 3.77 24.24 -8.77
CA GLY A 163 4.26 23.25 -9.73
C GLY A 163 4.64 21.91 -9.10
N PHE A 164 4.89 20.92 -9.96
CA PHE A 164 5.07 19.53 -9.55
C PHE A 164 6.36 19.28 -8.74
N GLU A 165 7.43 20.00 -9.06
CA GLU A 165 8.72 19.85 -8.35
C GLU A 165 8.67 20.35 -6.91
N ALA A 166 7.70 21.21 -6.57
CA ALA A 166 7.48 21.66 -5.20
C ALA A 166 6.91 20.56 -4.28
N LEU A 167 6.40 19.45 -4.84
CA LEU A 167 5.85 18.34 -4.04
C LEU A 167 6.95 17.56 -3.33
N THR A 168 6.80 17.39 -2.02
CA THR A 168 7.81 16.78 -1.15
C THR A 168 7.23 15.78 -0.15
N GLY A 169 8.12 14.93 0.38
CA GLY A 169 7.75 14.00 1.45
C GLY A 169 7.38 14.68 2.77
N ALA A 170 7.57 16.00 2.92
CA ALA A 170 7.09 16.72 4.08
C ALA A 170 5.59 17.02 4.02
N ASP A 171 4.97 16.95 2.83
CA ASP A 171 3.57 17.34 2.62
C ASP A 171 2.59 16.40 3.35
N GLY A 172 1.53 16.98 3.92
CA GLY A 172 0.41 16.29 4.58
C GLY A 172 0.75 15.59 5.90
N LYS A 173 -0.28 15.31 6.71
CA LYS A 173 -0.22 14.67 8.04
C LYS A 173 -0.36 13.15 7.96
N TRP A 174 -1.31 12.65 7.19
CA TRP A 174 -1.68 11.25 7.00
C TRP A 174 -1.19 10.67 5.68
N ILE A 175 -1.33 11.44 4.59
CA ILE A 175 -0.76 11.08 3.28
C ILE A 175 0.31 12.10 2.88
N GLN A 176 1.21 11.68 1.99
CA GLN A 176 2.34 12.51 1.53
C GLN A 176 2.71 12.22 0.07
N ALA A 177 3.30 13.20 -0.60
CA ALA A 177 3.84 13.07 -1.96
C ALA A 177 5.33 12.74 -1.91
N ARG A 178 5.74 11.50 -2.24
CA ARG A 178 7.16 11.11 -2.23
C ARG A 178 7.64 10.62 -3.57
N THR A 179 8.94 10.80 -3.81
CA THR A 179 9.62 10.25 -4.97
C THR A 179 9.45 8.73 -5.02
N LYS A 180 9.08 8.22 -6.20
CA LYS A 180 8.97 6.79 -6.47
C LYS A 180 9.54 6.48 -7.85
N GLY A 181 10.56 5.64 -7.88
CA GLY A 181 11.27 5.22 -9.10
C GLY A 181 12.59 4.51 -8.78
N PRO A 182 13.38 4.15 -9.80
CA PRO A 182 14.57 3.30 -9.66
C PRO A 182 15.75 3.94 -8.90
N GLY A 183 15.73 5.24 -8.61
CA GLY A 183 16.77 5.95 -7.86
C GLY A 183 17.10 7.31 -8.46
N HIS A 184 18.30 7.83 -8.16
CA HIS A 184 18.89 9.09 -8.62
C HIS A 184 18.34 9.58 -9.98
N GLY A 185 17.69 10.74 -10.00
CA GLY A 185 17.10 11.35 -11.20
C GLY A 185 15.60 11.09 -11.39
N SER A 186 14.97 10.23 -10.59
CA SER A 186 13.51 10.03 -10.64
C SER A 186 12.77 11.28 -10.14
N VAL A 187 12.02 11.92 -11.03
CA VAL A 187 11.13 13.06 -10.73
C VAL A 187 9.72 12.61 -10.36
N SER A 188 9.33 11.37 -10.66
CA SER A 188 7.98 10.87 -10.41
C SER A 188 7.63 10.84 -8.92
N ARG A 189 6.39 11.20 -8.58
CA ARG A 189 5.85 11.21 -7.23
C ARG A 189 4.70 10.19 -7.10
N ALA A 190 4.51 9.69 -5.88
CA ALA A 190 3.37 8.86 -5.51
C ALA A 190 2.80 9.33 -4.17
N PHE A 191 1.51 9.12 -3.98
CA PHE A 191 0.87 9.22 -2.67
C PHE A 191 1.29 8.03 -1.82
N TYR A 192 1.75 8.32 -0.61
CA TYR A 192 2.03 7.34 0.43
C TYR A 192 1.22 7.63 1.68
N ALA A 193 0.61 6.61 2.28
CA ALA A 193 0.12 6.67 3.64
C ALA A 193 1.31 6.65 4.61
N ARG A 194 1.40 7.66 5.48
CA ARG A 194 2.40 7.76 6.54
C ARG A 194 2.22 6.62 7.54
N THR A 195 3.27 6.31 8.30
CA THR A 195 3.26 5.23 9.28
C THR A 195 2.16 5.42 10.34
N ILE A 196 1.80 6.67 10.67
CA ILE A 196 0.68 6.95 11.57
C ILE A 196 -0.67 6.50 11.00
N LEU A 197 -0.89 6.68 9.69
CA LEU A 197 -2.10 6.20 9.01
C LEU A 197 -2.09 4.67 8.93
N VAL A 198 -0.95 4.08 8.55
CA VAL A 198 -0.81 2.61 8.52
C VAL A 198 -1.06 1.99 9.89
N LYS A 199 -0.60 2.64 10.97
CA LYS A 199 -0.85 2.20 12.33
C LYS A 199 -2.35 2.24 12.66
N LYS A 200 -3.04 3.35 12.34
CA LYS A 200 -4.50 3.45 12.52
C LYS A 200 -5.27 2.39 11.74
N ILE A 201 -4.90 2.17 10.47
CA ILE A 201 -5.44 1.09 9.62
C ILE A 201 -5.26 -0.26 10.30
N PHE A 202 -4.05 -0.56 10.80
CA PHE A 202 -3.76 -1.83 11.46
C PHE A 202 -4.54 -2.04 12.75
N GLU A 203 -4.71 -0.99 13.56
CA GLU A 203 -5.47 -0.98 14.81
C GLU A 203 -6.97 -1.19 14.55
N ALA A 204 -7.57 -0.42 13.63
CA ALA A 204 -8.99 -0.54 13.24
C ALA A 204 -9.36 -1.89 12.61
N ALA A 205 -8.36 -2.57 12.05
CA ALA A 205 -8.47 -3.90 11.47
C ALA A 205 -8.50 -5.05 12.50
N SER A 206 -8.36 -4.76 13.80
CA SER A 206 -8.19 -5.76 14.89
C SER A 206 -9.51 -6.14 15.53
#